data_AF-A0AAI8TZI7-F1
#
_entry.id   AF-A0AAI8TZI7-F1
#
_cell.length_a   1.000
_cell.length_b   1.000
_cell.length_c   1.000
_cell.angle_alpha   90.00
_cell.angle_beta   90.00
_cell.angle_gamma   90.00
#
_symmetry.space_group_name_H-M   'P 1'
#
loop_
_entity.id
_entity.type
_entity.pdbx_description
1 polymer ?
#
loop_
_entity_poly.entity_id
_entity_poly.type
_entity_poly.pdbx_seq_one_letter_code
_entity_poly.pdbx_strand_id
1 'polypeptide(L)'
;MTSKRGYIRAVAPGENVEAPPNAADPSKPKVMSLDEAIQSGDYLEILRAQRRDIVKSLPDERGPAKAALHRQLALISKEIQALEARAKQEAAEDGDAGADEAWDEEAI
;
A
#
# COMPACT_ATOMS: atom_id res chain seq x y z
N MET A 1 7.69 -19.46 32.66
CA MET A 1 6.87 -19.30 31.44
C MET A 1 5.42 -19.11 31.90
N THR A 2 4.95 -17.87 31.99
CA THR A 2 3.63 -17.57 32.57
C THR A 2 2.68 -17.20 31.43
N SER A 3 1.88 -18.16 30.96
CA SER A 3 0.83 -17.90 29.96
C SER A 3 -0.30 -17.09 30.59
N LYS A 4 -0.44 -15.84 30.13
CA LYS A 4 -1.54 -14.95 30.49
C LYS A 4 -2.79 -15.42 29.73
N ARG A 5 -3.67 -16.16 30.38
CA ARG A 5 -5.00 -16.50 29.82
C ARG A 5 -5.79 -15.20 29.68
N GLY A 6 -6.21 -14.86 28.47
CA GLY A 6 -7.12 -13.73 28.23
C GLY A 6 -8.50 -14.08 28.75
N TYR A 7 -8.96 -13.38 29.79
CA TYR A 7 -10.34 -13.47 30.24
C TYR A 7 -11.22 -12.60 29.36
N ILE A 8 -12.32 -13.17 28.84
CA ILE A 8 -13.34 -12.41 28.11
C ILE A 8 -14.18 -11.67 29.16
N ARG A 9 -14.13 -10.34 29.16
CA ARG A 9 -14.94 -9.47 30.02
C ARG A 9 -16.20 -9.04 29.24
N ALA A 10 -17.36 -9.09 29.89
CA ALA A 10 -18.58 -8.49 29.34
C ALA A 10 -18.47 -6.96 29.36
N VAL A 11 -18.71 -6.34 28.21
CA VAL A 11 -18.65 -4.89 27.98
C VAL A 11 -20.07 -4.32 28.08
N ALA A 12 -20.25 -3.23 28.81
CA ALA A 12 -21.57 -2.59 28.94
C ALA A 12 -21.98 -1.87 27.63
N PRO A 13 -23.29 -1.76 27.31
CA PRO A 13 -23.74 -1.02 26.13
C PRO A 13 -23.30 0.45 26.22
N GLY A 14 -22.37 0.87 25.35
CA GLY A 14 -21.81 2.23 25.32
C GLY A 14 -20.43 2.40 25.95
N GLU A 15 -19.83 1.36 26.51
CA GLU A 15 -18.42 1.37 26.94
C GLU A 15 -17.52 1.38 25.69
N ASN A 16 -16.85 2.52 25.43
CA ASN A 16 -15.89 2.65 24.34
C ASN A 16 -14.61 1.93 24.77
N VAL A 17 -14.55 0.62 24.48
CA VAL A 17 -13.37 -0.20 24.74
C VAL A 17 -12.30 0.25 23.77
N GLU A 18 -11.28 0.93 24.28
CA GLU A 18 -10.07 1.20 23.52
C GLU A 18 -9.59 -0.13 22.94
N ALA A 19 -9.63 -0.23 21.61
CA ALA A 19 -9.32 -1.47 20.92
C ALA A 19 -7.93 -1.94 21.36
N PRO A 20 -7.70 -3.26 21.53
CA PRO A 20 -6.40 -3.75 21.92
C PRO A 20 -5.34 -3.19 20.97
N PRO A 21 -4.10 -2.94 21.43
CA PRO A 21 -3.04 -2.30 20.63
C PRO A 21 -2.63 -3.08 19.36
N ASN A 22 -3.29 -4.22 19.08
CA ASN A 22 -3.11 -5.06 17.91
C ASN A 22 -4.42 -5.30 17.13
N ALA A 23 -5.47 -4.51 17.37
CA ALA A 23 -6.61 -4.47 16.47
C ALA A 23 -6.15 -3.85 15.15
N ALA A 24 -6.17 -4.63 14.08
CA ALA A 24 -5.84 -4.15 12.75
C ALA A 24 -6.77 -2.97 12.42
N ASP A 25 -6.18 -1.80 12.20
CA ASP A 25 -6.90 -0.61 11.74
C ASP A 25 -7.50 -0.91 10.36
N PRO A 26 -8.84 -0.95 10.23
CA PRO A 26 -9.49 -1.33 8.97
C PRO A 26 -9.24 -0.31 7.85
N SER A 27 -8.70 0.88 8.17
CA SER A 27 -8.35 1.90 7.18
C SER A 27 -7.02 1.64 6.46
N LYS A 28 -6.16 0.76 6.99
CA LYS A 28 -4.86 0.48 6.36
C LYS A 28 -5.04 -0.60 5.29
N PRO A 29 -4.62 -0.34 4.04
CA PRO A 29 -4.70 -1.34 2.99
C PRO A 29 -3.95 -2.60 3.43
N LYS A 30 -4.61 -3.76 3.32
CA LYS A 30 -4.02 -5.05 3.68
C LYS A 30 -2.76 -5.25 2.83
N VAL A 31 -1.63 -5.37 3.50
CA VAL A 31 -0.34 -5.65 2.86
C VAL A 31 -0.36 -7.09 2.34
N MET A 32 -0.42 -7.28 1.02
CA MET A 32 -0.47 -8.62 0.40
C MET A 32 0.89 -9.32 0.48
N SER A 33 0.92 -10.64 0.64
CA SER A 33 2.12 -11.42 0.32
C SER A 33 2.38 -11.45 -1.20
N LEU A 34 3.55 -11.96 -1.63
CA LEU A 34 3.84 -12.08 -3.05
C LEU A 34 2.88 -13.05 -3.75
N ASP A 35 2.54 -14.17 -3.11
CA ASP A 35 1.58 -15.13 -3.63
C ASP A 35 0.16 -14.54 -3.70
N GLU A 36 -0.29 -13.81 -2.68
CA GLU A 36 -1.58 -13.11 -2.69
C GLU A 36 -1.63 -12.04 -3.80
N ALA A 37 -0.55 -11.27 -3.99
CA ALA A 37 -0.48 -10.25 -5.03
C ALA A 37 -0.45 -10.85 -6.45
N ILE A 38 0.22 -11.99 -6.65
CA ILE A 38 0.19 -12.70 -7.94
C ILE A 38 -1.22 -13.22 -8.22
N GLN A 39 -1.92 -13.74 -7.22
CA GLN A 39 -3.30 -14.22 -7.38
C GLN A 39 -4.29 -13.09 -7.65
N SER A 40 -4.10 -11.91 -7.07
CA SER A 40 -4.95 -10.75 -7.34
C SER A 40 -4.76 -10.19 -8.75
N GLY A 41 -3.57 -10.39 -9.34
CA GLY A 41 -3.22 -9.85 -10.66
C GLY A 41 -2.93 -8.35 -10.64
N ASP A 42 -2.90 -7.71 -9.48
CA ASP A 42 -2.55 -6.30 -9.35
C ASP A 42 -1.03 -6.13 -9.50
N TYR A 43 -0.61 -5.57 -10.62
CA TYR A 43 0.80 -5.38 -10.94
C TYR A 43 1.52 -4.48 -9.93
N LEU A 44 0.87 -3.42 -9.44
CA LEU A 44 1.49 -2.52 -8.46
C LEU A 44 1.71 -3.25 -7.14
N GLU A 45 0.76 -4.07 -6.70
CA GLU A 45 0.92 -4.88 -5.49
C GLU A 45 1.97 -5.99 -5.66
N ILE A 46 2.08 -6.59 -6.85
CA ILE A 46 3.16 -7.56 -7.14
C ILE A 46 4.52 -6.89 -6.98
N LEU A 47 4.72 -5.71 -7.56
CA LEU A 47 5.98 -4.96 -7.43
C LEU A 47 6.27 -4.55 -5.98
N ARG A 48 5.25 -4.12 -5.23
CA ARG A 48 5.38 -3.79 -3.80
C ARG A 48 5.74 -5.01 -2.96
N ALA A 49 5.21 -6.19 -3.27
CA ALA A 49 5.54 -7.44 -2.61
C ALA A 49 6.99 -7.86 -2.91
N GLN A 50 7.38 -7.89 -4.19
CA GLN A 50 8.75 -8.19 -4.61
C GLN A 50 9.77 -7.26 -3.94
N ARG A 51 9.48 -5.95 -3.88
CA ARG A 51 10.35 -4.98 -3.21
C ARG A 51 10.56 -5.33 -1.73
N ARG A 52 9.51 -5.71 -1.01
CA ARG A 52 9.60 -6.11 0.41
C ARG A 52 10.44 -7.37 0.58
N ASP A 53 10.28 -8.35 -0.30
CA ASP A 53 11.02 -9.61 -0.19
C ASP A 53 12.51 -9.43 -0.52
N ILE A 54 12.85 -8.59 -1.50
CA ILE A 54 14.26 -8.19 -1.76
C ILE A 54 14.87 -7.51 -0.55
N VAL A 55 14.14 -6.59 0.10
CA VAL A 55 14.64 -5.90 1.29
C VAL A 55 14.88 -6.88 2.46
N LYS A 56 14.01 -7.89 2.61
CA LYS A 56 14.20 -8.94 3.62
C LYS A 56 15.41 -9.82 3.33
N SER A 57 15.72 -10.12 2.06
CA SER A 57 16.86 -10.98 1.69
C SER A 57 18.21 -10.26 1.66
N LEU A 58 18.23 -8.95 1.43
CA LEU A 58 19.46 -8.14 1.29
C LEU A 58 20.51 -8.31 2.42
N PRO A 59 20.16 -8.44 3.71
CA PRO A 59 21.13 -8.62 4.79
C PRO A 59 21.96 -9.92 4.67
N ASP A 60 21.35 -10.97 4.13
CA ASP A 60 21.92 -12.32 4.06
C ASP A 60 22.80 -12.50 2.80
N GLU A 61 22.65 -11.60 1.83
CA GLU A 61 23.30 -11.71 0.52
C GLU A 61 24.65 -10.99 0.45
N ARG A 62 25.56 -11.49 -0.40
CA ARG A 62 26.92 -10.95 -0.55
C ARG A 62 27.37 -10.92 -2.01
N GLY A 63 28.42 -10.12 -2.27
CA GLY A 63 29.10 -10.09 -3.57
C GLY A 63 28.16 -9.78 -4.76
N PRO A 64 28.29 -10.52 -5.88
CA PRO A 64 27.47 -10.30 -7.07
C PRO A 64 25.96 -10.41 -6.85
N ALA A 65 25.51 -11.34 -6.00
CA ALA A 65 24.08 -11.52 -5.69
C ALA A 65 23.50 -10.27 -5.02
N LYS A 66 24.19 -9.72 -4.02
CA LYS A 66 23.81 -8.45 -3.38
C LYS A 66 23.76 -7.30 -4.38
N ALA A 67 24.75 -7.19 -5.28
CA ALA A 67 24.75 -6.15 -6.30
C ALA A 67 23.56 -6.30 -7.27
N ALA A 68 23.20 -7.52 -7.65
CA ALA A 68 22.03 -7.78 -8.48
C ALA A 68 20.72 -7.36 -7.78
N LEU A 69 20.56 -7.71 -6.50
CA LEU A 69 19.39 -7.30 -5.71
C LEU A 69 19.29 -5.78 -5.58
N HIS A 70 20.39 -5.06 -5.39
CA HIS A 70 20.37 -3.58 -5.39
C HIS A 70 19.93 -3.00 -6.74
N ARG A 71 20.38 -3.58 -7.86
CA ARG A 71 19.92 -3.14 -9.20
C ARG A 71 18.43 -3.42 -9.39
N GLN A 72 17.97 -4.61 -9.01
CA GLN A 72 16.56 -4.98 -9.11
C GLN A 72 15.68 -4.10 -8.22
N LEU A 73 16.13 -3.77 -7.01
CA LEU A 73 15.45 -2.82 -6.13
C LEU A 73 15.32 -1.44 -6.76
N ALA A 74 16.36 -0.94 -7.42
CA ALA A 74 16.33 0.35 -8.11
C ALA A 74 15.34 0.35 -9.29
N LEU A 75 15.27 -0.74 -10.06
CA LEU A 75 14.33 -0.88 -11.18
C LEU A 75 12.88 -0.93 -10.69
N ILE A 76 12.58 -1.81 -9.73
CA ILE A 76 11.23 -1.93 -9.15
C ILE A 76 10.78 -0.60 -8.52
N SER A 77 11.68 0.10 -7.83
CA SER A 77 11.34 1.39 -7.20
C SER A 77 10.97 2.46 -8.22
N LYS A 78 11.68 2.53 -9.36
CA LYS A 78 11.35 3.45 -10.46
C LYS A 78 10.01 3.12 -11.09
N GLU A 79 9.73 1.83 -11.30
CA GLU A 79 8.46 1.40 -11.89
C GLU A 79 7.27 1.73 -10.98
N ILE A 80 7.39 1.46 -9.67
CA ILE A 80 6.36 1.84 -8.69
C ILE A 80 6.10 3.36 -8.74
N GLN A 81 7.16 4.16 -8.77
CA GLN A 81 7.02 5.63 -8.86
C GLN A 81 6.32 6.06 -10.15
N ALA A 82 6.61 5.43 -11.28
CA ALA A 82 5.96 5.73 -12.55
C ALA A 82 4.46 5.38 -12.51
N LEU A 83 4.09 4.21 -11.98
CA LEU A 83 2.70 3.79 -11.84
C LEU A 83 1.91 4.69 -10.89
N GLU A 84 2.50 5.04 -9.74
CA GLU A 84 1.88 5.94 -8.76
C GLU A 84 1.73 7.37 -9.30
N ALA A 85 2.72 7.86 -10.05
CA ALA A 85 2.65 9.18 -10.69
C ALA A 85 1.55 9.22 -11.75
N ARG A 86 1.44 8.17 -12.57
CA ARG A 86 0.38 8.03 -13.57
C ARG A 86 -1.00 7.95 -12.93
N ALA A 87 -1.18 7.11 -11.91
CA ALA A 87 -2.46 6.99 -11.20
C ALA A 87 -2.88 8.34 -10.57
N LYS A 88 -1.91 9.12 -10.06
CA LYS A 88 -2.16 10.46 -9.54
C LYS A 88 -2.57 11.46 -10.63
N GLN A 89 -1.96 11.38 -11.81
CA GLN A 89 -2.32 12.23 -12.96
C GLN A 89 -3.74 11.90 -13.44
N GLU A 90 -4.05 10.63 -13.66
CA GLU A 90 -5.38 10.17 -14.06
C GLU A 90 -6.46 10.63 -13.06
N ALA A 91 -6.18 10.50 -11.74
CA ALA A 91 -7.10 10.99 -10.71
C ALA A 91 -7.27 12.52 -10.66
N ALA A 92 -6.26 13.28 -11.11
CA ALA A 92 -6.35 14.74 -11.18
C ALA A 92 -7.13 15.20 -12.42
N GLU A 93 -6.95 14.51 -13.55
CA GLU A 93 -7.67 14.79 -14.81
C GLU A 93 -9.15 14.42 -14.71
N ASP A 94 -9.49 13.29 -14.09
CA ASP A 94 -10.90 12.90 -13.82
C ASP A 94 -11.62 13.87 -12.86
N GLY A 95 -10.86 14.62 -12.04
CA GLY A 95 -11.40 15.62 -11.12
C GLY A 95 -11.66 17.00 -11.73
N ASP A 96 -11.14 17.29 -12.93
CA ASP A 96 -11.20 18.61 -13.57
C ASP A 96 -12.36 18.74 -14.60
N ALA A 97 -13.10 17.66 -14.87
CA ALA A 97 -14.23 17.66 -15.82
C ALA A 97 -15.51 18.35 -15.30
N GLY A 98 -15.42 19.27 -14.33
CA GLY A 98 -16.55 19.72 -13.51
C GLY A 98 -16.74 21.23 -13.38
N ALA A 99 -16.08 22.06 -14.18
CA ALA A 99 -16.40 23.47 -14.28
C ALA A 99 -16.68 23.84 -15.75
N ASP A 100 -17.88 23.49 -16.22
CA ASP A 100 -18.49 24.22 -17.33
C ASP A 100 -18.64 25.68 -16.84
N GLU A 101 -17.64 26.50 -17.08
CA GLU A 101 -17.84 27.94 -17.08
C GLU A 101 -18.94 28.21 -18.11
N ALA A 102 -20.10 28.68 -17.63
CA ALA A 102 -21.23 29.01 -18.47
C ALA A 102 -20.74 29.99 -19.53
N TRP A 103 -20.74 29.56 -20.79
CA TRP A 103 -20.37 30.38 -21.93
C TRP A 103 -21.14 31.70 -21.88
N ASP A 104 -20.43 32.81 -21.68
CA ASP A 104 -21.01 34.15 -21.63
C ASP A 104 -21.07 34.75 -23.04
N GLU A 105 -22.29 34.85 -23.58
CA GLU A 105 -22.55 35.44 -24.90
C GLU A 105 -22.28 36.96 -24.94
N GLU A 106 -22.09 37.65 -23.80
CA GLU A 106 -21.71 39.07 -23.76
C GLU A 106 -20.22 39.33 -24.09
N ALA A 107 -19.42 38.28 -24.26
CA ALA A 107 -17.99 38.37 -24.56
C ALA A 107 -17.63 38.44 -26.06
N ILE A 108 -18.62 38.54 -26.97
CA ILE A 108 -18.42 38.68 -28.43
C ILE A 108 -18.98 40.00 -28.95
#